data_AF-E5CAM6-F1
#
_entry.id   AF-E5CAM6-F1
#
_cell.length_a   1.000
_cell.length_b   1.000
_cell.length_c   1.000
_cell.angle_alpha   90.00
_cell.angle_beta   90.00
_cell.angle_gamma   90.00
#
_symmetry.space_group_name_H-M   'P 1'
#
loop_
_entity.id
_entity.type
_entity.pdbx_description
1 polymer ?
#
loop_
_entity_poly.entity_id
_entity_poly.type
_entity_poly.pdbx_seq_one_letter_code
_entity_poly.pdbx_strand_id
1 'polypeptide(L)' 'MNKYEGMTVNECLYVSGLIDEFYKAVEKKDIEAVISILKRVELSNNQIEPILVTLNLPYI' A
#
# COMPACT_ATOMS: atom_id res chain seq x y z
N MET A 1 10.11 4.52 17.08
CA MET A 1 9.33 5.61 16.46
C MET A 1 8.94 5.12 15.09
N ASN A 2 7.68 4.75 14.92
CA ASN A 2 7.18 4.40 13.60
C ASN A 2 7.11 5.70 12.80
N LYS A 3 7.77 5.76 11.63
CA LYS A 3 7.91 7.03 10.89
C LYS A 3 6.56 7.60 10.44
N TYR A 4 5.53 6.76 10.40
CA TYR A 4 4.18 7.06 9.93
C TYR A 4 3.10 6.83 10.99
N GLU A 5 3.46 6.75 12.27
CA GLU A 5 2.51 6.60 13.38
C GLU A 5 1.47 7.73 13.36
N GLY A 6 0.18 7.37 13.33
CA GLY A 6 -0.95 8.32 13.31
C GLY A 6 -1.36 8.83 11.91
N MET A 7 -0.68 8.40 10.83
CA MET A 7 -1.04 8.73 9.46
C MET A 7 -1.94 7.65 8.84
N THR A 8 -2.82 8.06 7.93
CA THR A 8 -3.52 7.11 7.05
C THR A 8 -2.58 6.56 5.98
N VAL A 9 -2.89 5.38 5.42
CA VAL A 9 -2.09 4.75 4.34
C VAL A 9 -1.85 5.72 3.18
N ASN A 10 -2.85 6.50 2.80
CA ASN A 10 -2.74 7.46 1.70
C ASN A 10 -1.75 8.59 2.03
N GLU A 11 -1.75 9.08 3.27
CA GLU A 11 -0.76 10.05 3.74
C GLU A 11 0.64 9.47 3.76
N CYS A 12 0.82 8.21 4.20
CA CYS A 12 2.11 7.52 4.15
C CYS A 12 2.65 7.43 2.71
N LEU A 13 1.78 7.05 1.77
CA LEU A 13 2.11 6.95 0.35
C LEU A 13 2.44 8.32 -0.25
N TYR A 14 1.73 9.37 0.15
CA TYR A 14 2.01 10.74 -0.30
C TYR A 14 3.36 11.25 0.21
N VAL A 15 3.61 11.13 1.53
CA VAL A 15 4.86 11.59 2.16
C VAL A 15 6.07 10.79 1.67
N SER A 16 5.89 9.51 1.37
CA SER A 16 6.96 8.67 0.80
C SER A 16 7.20 8.89 -0.70
N GLY A 17 6.32 9.63 -1.38
CA GLY A 17 6.39 9.84 -2.84
C GLY A 17 5.99 8.61 -3.66
N LEU A 18 5.42 7.58 -3.03
CA LEU A 18 5.05 6.31 -3.67
C LEU A 18 3.59 6.28 -4.15
N ILE A 19 2.82 7.33 -3.89
CA ILE A 19 1.39 7.41 -4.21
C ILE A 19 1.08 7.20 -5.70
N ASP A 20 1.89 7.77 -6.59
CA ASP A 20 1.70 7.64 -8.05
C ASP A 20 2.02 6.22 -8.53
N GLU A 21 3.11 5.62 -8.02
CA GLU A 21 3.45 4.22 -8.29
C GLU A 21 2.37 3.26 -7.76
N PHE A 22 1.82 3.56 -6.58
CA PHE A 22 0.75 2.76 -5.98
C PHE A 22 -0.50 2.75 -6.86
N TYR A 23 -0.99 3.93 -7.27
CA TYR A 23 -2.16 4.01 -8.12
C TYR A 23 -1.94 3.31 -9.47
N LYS A 24 -0.76 3.45 -10.08
CA LYS A 24 -0.40 2.72 -11.31
C LYS A 24 -0.40 1.21 -11.12
N ALA A 25 0.11 0.72 -9.99
CA ALA A 25 0.11 -0.70 -9.66
C ALA A 25 -1.31 -1.23 -9.47
N VAL A 26 -2.16 -0.48 -8.76
CA VAL A 26 -3.58 -0.81 -8.58
C VAL A 26 -4.34 -0.83 -9.91
N GLU A 27 -4.12 0.16 -10.79
CA GLU A 27 -4.74 0.23 -12.12
C GLU A 27 -4.39 -0.99 -12.98
N LYS A 28 -3.13 -1.42 -12.91
CA LYS A 28 -2.63 -2.61 -13.61
C LYS A 28 -3.01 -3.93 -12.94
N LYS A 29 -3.65 -3.88 -11.75
CA LYS A 29 -3.89 -5.03 -10.88
C LYS A 29 -2.63 -5.82 -10.56
N ASP A 30 -1.50 -5.13 -10.45
CA ASP A 30 -0.20 -5.70 -10.11
C ASP A 30 -0.09 -5.84 -8.60
N ILE A 31 -0.56 -6.98 -8.09
CA ILE A 31 -0.66 -7.26 -6.66
C ILE A 31 0.72 -7.27 -6.00
N GLU A 32 1.73 -7.83 -6.68
CA GLU A 32 3.10 -7.88 -6.16
C GLU A 32 3.68 -6.47 -6.00
N ALA A 33 3.47 -5.61 -7.00
CA ALA A 33 3.89 -4.21 -6.92
C ALA A 33 3.15 -3.45 -5.81
N VAL A 34 1.83 -3.64 -5.67
CA VAL A 34 1.03 -3.05 -4.59
C VAL A 34 1.56 -3.45 -3.21
N ILE A 35 1.82 -4.75 -2.99
CA ILE A 35 2.36 -5.26 -1.72
C ILE A 35 3.76 -4.69 -1.46
N SER A 36 4.62 -4.66 -2.48
CA SER A 36 5.98 -4.11 -2.37
C SER A 36 5.95 -2.64 -1.94
N ILE A 37 5.07 -1.84 -2.54
CA ILE A 37 4.91 -0.42 -2.21
C ILE A 37 4.39 -0.24 -0.78
N LEU A 38 3.37 -1.01 -0.37
CA LEU A 38 2.82 -0.94 0.99
C LEU A 38 3.86 -1.35 2.04
N LYS A 39 4.72 -2.34 1.75
CA LYS A 39 5.83 -2.71 2.63
C LYS A 39 6.90 -1.61 2.74
N ARG A 40 7.13 -0.82 1.69
CA ARG A 40 8.08 0.32 1.72
C ARG A 40 7.60 1.45 2.63
N VAL A 41 6.29 1.57 2.86
CA VAL A 41 5.71 2.45 3.89
C VAL A 41 5.50 1.75 5.23
N GLU A 42 6.24 0.67 5.48
CA GLU A 42 6.30 -0.06 6.75
C GLU A 42 4.97 -0.71 7.17
N LEU A 43 4.06 -0.98 6.23
CA LEU A 43 2.84 -1.75 6.51
C LEU A 43 3.17 -3.25 6.62
N SER A 44 2.69 -3.85 7.70
CA SER A 44 2.74 -5.30 7.91
C SER A 44 1.71 -6.03 7.04
N ASN A 45 1.94 -7.32 6.75
CA ASN A 45 1.00 -8.14 5.96
C ASN A 45 -0.45 -8.07 6.47
N ASN A 46 -0.66 -8.13 7.79
CA ASN A 46 -1.98 -8.03 8.41
C ASN A 46 -2.71 -6.70 8.13
N GLN A 47 -1.96 -5.63 7.84
CA GLN A 47 -2.51 -4.33 7.43
C GLN A 47 -2.72 -4.26 5.91
N ILE A 48 -1.90 -4.98 5.14
CA ILE A 48 -1.95 -5.03 3.67
C ILE A 48 -3.15 -5.83 3.18
N GLU A 49 -3.43 -6.99 3.77
CA GLU A 49 -4.56 -7.86 3.39
C GLU A 49 -5.90 -7.11 3.28
N PRO A 50 -6.37 -6.36 4.30
CA PRO A 50 -7.64 -5.63 4.18
C PRO A 50 -7.62 -4.53 3.12
N ILE A 51 -6.45 -3.96 2.82
CA ILE A 51 -6.28 -2.97 1.75
C ILE A 51 -6.45 -3.65 0.38
N LEU A 52 -5.83 -4.80 0.16
CA LEU A 52 -5.98 -5.56 -1.08
C LEU A 52 -7.44 -5.98 -1.32
N VAL A 53 -8.13 -6.43 -0.27
CA VAL A 53 -9.57 -6.76 -0.32
C VAL A 53 -10.41 -5.54 -0.69
N THR A 54 -10.14 -4.38 -0.07
CA THR A 54 -10.84 -3.11 -0.38
C THR A 54 -10.64 -2.67 -1.83
N LEU A 55 -9.45 -2.94 -2.38
CA LEU A 55 -9.09 -2.63 -3.76
C LEU A 55 -9.57 -3.69 -4.77
N ASN A 56 -10.26 -4.75 -4.29
CA ASN A 56 -10.74 -5.87 -5.10
C ASN A 56 -9.59 -6.55 -5.88
N LEU A 57 -8.42 -6.63 -5.25
CA LEU A 57 -7.25 -7.34 -5.76
C LEU A 57 -7.21 -8.74 -5.13
N PRO A 58 -7.38 -9.82 -5.92
CA PRO A 58 -7.46 -11.18 -5.37
C PRO A 58 -6.10 -11.63 -4.83
N TYR A 59 -5.95 -11.60 -3.51
CA TYR A 59 -4.81 -12.22 -2.81
C TYR A 59 -5.11 -13.72 -2.68
N ILE A 60 -4.40 -14.55 -3.45
CA ILE A 60 -4.57 -16.01 -3.54
C ILE A 60 -3.57 -16.71 -2.62
#